data_AF-A0A8J4N704-F1
#
_entry.id   AF-A0A8J4N704-F1
#
_cell.length_a   1.000
_cell.length_b   1.000
_cell.length_c   1.000
_cell.angle_alpha   90.00
_cell.angle_beta   90.00
_cell.angle_gamma   90.00
#
_symmetry.space_group_name_H-M   'P 1'
#
loop_
_entity.id
_entity.type
_entity.pdbx_description
1 polymer ?
#
loop_
_entity_poly.entity_id
_entity_poly.type
_entity_poly.pdbx_seq_one_letter_code
_entity_poly.pdbx_strand_id
1 'polypeptide(L)'
;DLQRESKENQWLGVSVKSQGAGGKIVDLRVRDELDGGEWKFCEGRPQGHDRFGSCQQGLAAAFSPDHHYILFGAPGTYNWKGLLFVTNIDSSDPDQLVYKTPEPSEKVPGAAGDVAQNSYLG
;
A
#
# COMPACT_ATOMS: atom_id res chain seq x y z
N ASP A 1 -16.38 17.63 -9.24
CA ASP A 1 -15.66 17.95 -8.00
C ASP A 1 -14.62 16.86 -7.77
N LEU A 2 -13.37 17.09 -8.16
CA LEU A 2 -12.30 16.07 -8.12
C LEU A 2 -11.76 15.83 -6.70
N GLN A 3 -12.24 16.60 -5.73
CA GLN A 3 -11.87 16.55 -4.30
C GLN A 3 -12.91 15.77 -3.46
N ARG A 4 -14.05 15.38 -4.05
CA ARG A 4 -15.09 14.66 -3.33
C ARG A 4 -14.82 13.15 -3.38
N GLU A 5 -14.38 12.61 -2.25
CA GLU A 5 -14.24 11.17 -2.04
C GLU A 5 -15.60 10.46 -2.18
N SER A 6 -15.62 9.35 -2.93
CA SER A 6 -16.78 8.45 -3.00
C SER A 6 -16.56 7.25 -2.08
N LYS A 7 -17.28 7.20 -0.96
CA LYS A 7 -17.17 6.11 0.05
C LYS A 7 -18.06 4.90 -0.25
N GLU A 8 -18.97 5.01 -1.21
CA GLU A 8 -19.86 3.92 -1.60
C GLU A 8 -19.08 2.78 -2.28
N ASN A 9 -19.42 1.54 -1.94
CA ASN A 9 -18.75 0.32 -2.43
C ASN A 9 -17.23 0.32 -2.19
N GLN A 10 -16.76 1.08 -1.20
CA GLN A 10 -15.40 0.93 -0.70
C GLN A 10 -15.33 -0.28 0.23
N TRP A 11 -14.30 -1.10 0.05
CA TRP A 11 -14.15 -2.39 0.68
C TRP A 11 -13.49 -2.27 2.06
N LEU A 12 -14.07 -1.47 2.96
CA LEU A 12 -13.56 -1.32 4.34
C LEU A 12 -13.45 -2.68 5.03
N GLY A 13 -12.33 -2.91 5.74
CA GLY A 13 -12.05 -4.18 6.40
C GLY A 13 -11.57 -5.31 5.48
N VAL A 14 -11.39 -5.06 4.17
CA VAL A 14 -10.81 -6.09 3.26
C VAL A 14 -9.39 -6.50 3.67
N SER A 15 -8.68 -5.60 4.34
CA SER A 15 -7.39 -5.88 4.96
C SER A 15 -7.34 -5.29 6.35
N VAL A 16 -7.47 -6.15 7.36
CA VAL A 16 -7.27 -5.81 8.77
C VAL A 16 -6.06 -6.57 9.31
N LYS A 17 -5.22 -5.88 10.08
CA LYS A 17 -4.14 -6.50 10.86
C LYS A 17 -4.17 -6.01 12.30
N SER A 18 -3.81 -6.88 13.23
CA SER A 18 -3.71 -6.59 14.66
C SER A 18 -2.38 -7.11 15.20
N GLN A 19 -1.79 -6.35 16.13
CA GLN A 19 -0.63 -6.77 16.91
C GLN A 19 -0.99 -7.65 18.13
N GLY A 20 -2.28 -7.93 18.35
CA GLY A 20 -2.78 -8.70 19.49
C GLY A 20 -3.17 -7.82 20.69
N ALA A 21 -3.32 -8.44 21.86
CA ALA A 21 -3.86 -7.78 23.05
C ALA A 21 -2.98 -6.59 23.48
N GLY A 22 -3.61 -5.42 23.62
CA GLY A 22 -2.92 -4.17 24.00
C GLY A 22 -2.07 -3.54 22.89
N GLY A 23 -2.08 -4.12 21.68
CA GLY A 23 -1.37 -3.59 20.52
C GLY A 23 -2.29 -2.85 19.55
N LYS A 24 -1.70 -2.29 18.49
CA LYS A 24 -2.44 -1.50 17.49
C LYS A 24 -3.19 -2.39 16.49
N ILE A 25 -4.27 -1.85 15.96
CA ILE A 25 -5.05 -2.42 14.87
C ILE A 25 -4.98 -1.45 13.69
N VAL A 26 -4.86 -1.99 12.48
CA VAL A 26 -4.93 -1.19 11.25
C VAL A 26 -5.99 -1.75 10.32
N ASP A 27 -6.83 -0.84 9.84
CA ASP A 27 -7.71 -1.01 8.68
C ASP A 27 -7.37 0.08 7.66
N LEU A 28 -7.41 -0.31 6.40
CA LEU A 28 -6.68 0.32 5.31
C LEU A 28 -7.54 1.19 4.40
N ARG A 29 -8.85 1.23 4.66
CA ARG A 29 -9.84 1.93 3.84
C ARG A 29 -10.49 3.04 4.63
N VAL A 30 -9.68 3.98 5.11
CA VAL A 30 -10.08 5.31 5.63
C VAL A 30 -11.37 5.30 6.46
N ARG A 31 -11.23 5.32 7.80
CA ARG A 31 -12.07 6.17 8.64
C ARG A 31 -11.55 6.38 10.07
N ASP A 32 -11.56 7.67 10.42
CA ASP A 32 -11.70 8.37 11.71
C ASP A 32 -11.62 7.51 13.00
N GLU A 33 -10.46 7.64 13.65
CA GLU A 33 -10.24 7.54 15.10
C GLU A 33 -10.21 6.17 15.79
N LEU A 34 -9.49 5.18 15.25
CA LEU A 34 -8.93 4.10 16.07
C LEU A 34 -7.48 3.78 15.63
N ASP A 35 -6.53 4.51 16.21
CA ASP A 35 -5.10 4.15 16.43
C ASP A 35 -4.11 3.99 15.26
N GLY A 36 -4.45 4.41 14.03
CA GLY A 36 -3.54 4.29 12.87
C GLY A 36 -2.98 5.60 12.28
N GLY A 37 -3.80 6.63 12.11
CA GLY A 37 -3.47 7.83 11.31
C GLY A 37 -4.07 7.79 9.90
N GLU A 38 -4.11 8.93 9.20
CA GLU A 38 -4.61 9.00 7.83
C GLU A 38 -3.50 8.68 6.81
N TRP A 39 -3.48 7.46 6.27
CA TRP A 39 -2.55 7.11 5.17
C TRP A 39 -3.23 7.23 3.81
N LYS A 40 -2.91 8.31 3.09
CA LYS A 40 -3.45 8.62 1.76
C LYS A 40 -2.36 8.71 0.69
N PHE A 41 -1.46 7.72 0.63
CA PHE A 41 -0.26 7.79 -0.20
C PHE A 41 -0.53 7.76 -1.71
N CYS A 42 -1.73 7.33 -2.14
CA CYS A 42 -2.16 7.40 -3.54
C CYS A 42 -2.97 8.66 -3.89
N GLU A 43 -3.43 9.41 -2.90
CA GLU A 43 -4.17 10.64 -3.13
C GLU A 43 -3.28 11.72 -3.74
N GLY A 44 -3.84 12.54 -4.64
CA GLY A 44 -3.12 13.65 -5.29
C GLY A 44 -2.03 13.22 -6.28
N ARG A 45 -1.80 11.93 -6.49
CA ARG A 45 -0.79 11.41 -7.41
C ARG A 45 -1.27 11.47 -8.88
N PRO A 46 -0.33 11.48 -9.86
CA PRO A 46 -0.69 11.44 -11.28
C PRO A 46 -1.58 10.24 -11.63
N GLN A 47 -2.65 10.53 -12.36
CA GLN A 47 -3.59 9.52 -12.84
C GLN A 47 -3.03 8.76 -14.05
N GLY A 48 -3.68 7.66 -14.42
CA GLY A 48 -3.25 6.77 -15.51
C GLY A 48 -2.85 5.39 -15.01
N HIS A 49 -2.99 4.39 -15.90
CA HIS A 49 -2.66 3.00 -15.58
C HIS A 49 -1.14 2.82 -15.36
N ASP A 50 -0.31 3.63 -16.02
CA ASP A 50 1.16 3.70 -15.87
C ASP A 50 1.61 4.52 -14.64
N ARG A 51 0.65 4.99 -13.84
CA ARG A 51 0.85 5.79 -12.62
C ARG A 51 -0.04 5.26 -11.49
N PHE A 52 -0.90 6.09 -10.91
CA PHE A 52 -1.68 5.76 -9.70
C PHE A 52 -3.17 5.59 -9.94
N GLY A 53 -3.65 5.64 -11.20
CA GLY A 53 -5.07 5.62 -11.54
C GLY A 53 -5.84 4.38 -11.07
N SER A 54 -5.14 3.27 -10.83
CA SER A 54 -5.72 2.04 -10.28
C SER A 54 -5.04 1.60 -8.98
N CYS A 55 -4.40 2.53 -8.26
CA CYS A 55 -3.50 2.22 -7.15
C CYS A 55 -4.00 1.12 -6.19
N GLN A 56 -5.28 1.15 -5.81
CA GLN A 56 -5.87 0.19 -4.87
C GLN A 56 -5.07 0.10 -3.56
N GLN A 57 -4.73 1.28 -3.01
CA GLN A 57 -4.04 1.37 -1.71
C GLN A 57 -4.80 0.56 -0.67
N GLY A 58 -4.06 -0.19 0.13
CA GLY A 58 -4.63 -0.89 1.25
C GLY A 58 -5.40 -2.16 0.89
N LEU A 59 -5.10 -2.78 -0.26
CA LEU A 59 -5.57 -4.15 -0.53
C LEU A 59 -4.93 -5.17 0.42
N ALA A 60 -3.74 -4.87 0.95
CA ALA A 60 -3.04 -5.69 1.94
C ALA A 60 -2.25 -4.80 2.93
N ALA A 61 -2.25 -5.19 4.21
CA ALA A 61 -1.40 -4.65 5.26
C ALA A 61 -0.56 -5.75 5.92
N ALA A 62 0.56 -5.36 6.51
CA ALA A 62 1.30 -6.16 7.48
C ALA A 62 1.97 -5.26 8.51
N PHE A 63 2.18 -5.79 9.71
CA PHE A 63 3.17 -5.24 10.64
C PHE A 63 4.52 -5.92 10.37
N SER A 64 5.60 -5.17 10.54
CA SER A 64 6.93 -5.79 10.60
C SER A 64 7.03 -6.73 11.81
N PRO A 65 7.91 -7.74 11.78
CA PRO A 65 8.08 -8.68 12.89
C PRO A 65 8.45 -8.02 14.22
N ASP A 66 9.15 -6.89 14.16
CA ASP A 66 9.54 -6.07 15.30
C ASP A 66 8.47 -5.03 15.69
N HIS A 67 7.33 -5.00 14.99
CA HIS A 67 6.16 -4.15 15.27
C HIS A 67 6.39 -2.63 15.16
N HIS A 68 7.56 -2.20 14.69
CA HIS A 68 7.90 -0.78 14.52
C HIS A 68 7.36 -0.20 13.21
N TYR A 69 7.12 -1.05 12.21
CA TYR A 69 6.68 -0.63 10.90
C TYR A 69 5.36 -1.27 10.52
N ILE A 70 4.64 -0.54 9.68
CA ILE A 70 3.47 -1.00 8.97
C ILE A 70 3.71 -0.88 7.48
N LEU A 71 3.26 -1.89 6.74
CA LEU A 71 3.45 -2.03 5.32
C LEU A 71 2.09 -2.07 4.64
N PHE A 72 1.93 -1.34 3.54
CA PHE A 72 0.71 -1.28 2.73
C PHE A 72 0.99 -1.61 1.27
N GLY A 73 0.21 -2.54 0.72
CA GLY A 73 0.24 -2.88 -0.70
C GLY A 73 -0.66 -1.98 -1.54
N ALA A 74 -0.17 -1.58 -2.71
CA ALA A 74 -0.90 -0.87 -3.75
C ALA A 74 -0.65 -1.50 -5.13
N PRO A 75 -1.25 -2.67 -5.41
CA PRO A 75 -0.89 -3.50 -6.56
C PRO A 75 -1.24 -2.90 -7.92
N GLY A 76 -2.23 -1.99 -8.01
CA GLY A 76 -2.64 -1.43 -9.30
C GLY A 76 -1.87 -0.16 -9.71
N THR A 77 -0.72 0.11 -9.09
CA THR A 77 0.19 1.17 -9.51
C THR A 77 1.12 0.68 -10.61
N TYR A 78 1.57 1.60 -11.48
CA TYR A 78 2.59 1.35 -12.51
C TYR A 78 2.33 0.12 -13.38
N ASN A 79 1.21 0.08 -14.11
CA ASN A 79 0.82 -1.06 -14.95
C ASN A 79 0.75 -2.38 -14.18
N TRP A 80 0.16 -2.33 -12.98
CA TRP A 80 0.04 -3.48 -12.08
C TRP A 80 1.37 -4.07 -11.58
N LYS A 81 2.50 -3.37 -11.75
CA LYS A 81 3.76 -3.73 -11.09
C LYS A 81 3.64 -3.65 -9.57
N GLY A 82 2.85 -2.71 -9.08
CA GLY A 82 2.58 -2.53 -7.67
C GLY A 82 3.64 -1.75 -6.91
N LEU A 83 3.27 -1.33 -5.70
CA LEU A 83 4.12 -0.66 -4.72
C LEU A 83 3.87 -1.25 -3.34
N LEU A 84 4.93 -1.27 -2.53
CA LEU A 84 4.86 -1.48 -1.10
C LEU A 84 5.27 -0.19 -0.39
N PHE A 85 4.35 0.37 0.35
CA PHE A 85 4.56 1.56 1.16
C PHE A 85 4.87 1.13 2.59
N VAL A 86 5.95 1.63 3.17
CA VAL A 86 6.42 1.24 4.50
C VAL A 86 6.60 2.47 5.36
N THR A 87 5.99 2.43 6.53
CA THR A 87 6.07 3.52 7.49
C THR A 87 6.22 3.06 8.92
N ASN A 88 6.79 3.93 9.75
CA ASN A 88 6.74 3.78 11.17
C ASN A 88 5.28 3.85 11.67
N ILE A 89 4.95 2.99 12.62
CA ILE A 89 3.59 2.86 13.16
C ILE A 89 3.08 4.10 13.91
N ASP A 90 3.98 5.02 14.31
CA ASP A 90 3.65 6.25 15.01
C ASP A 90 3.69 7.49 14.09
N SER A 91 3.91 7.30 12.77
CA SER A 91 4.05 8.41 11.81
C SER A 91 3.20 8.23 10.55
N SER A 92 2.53 9.30 10.15
CA SER A 92 1.86 9.45 8.85
C SER A 92 2.61 10.39 7.90
N ASP A 93 3.89 10.68 8.17
CA ASP A 93 4.73 11.59 7.38
C ASP A 93 4.82 11.20 5.87
N PRO A 94 4.69 12.15 4.93
CA PRO A 94 4.86 11.87 3.49
C PRO A 94 6.24 11.31 3.07
N ASP A 95 7.31 11.46 3.85
CA ASP A 95 8.68 11.02 3.51
C ASP A 95 8.97 9.53 3.83
N GLN A 96 7.98 8.68 3.61
CA GLN A 96 8.00 7.26 3.93
C GLN A 96 8.64 6.40 2.83
N LEU A 97 9.12 5.22 3.21
CA LEU A 97 9.87 4.34 2.32
C LEU A 97 8.93 3.63 1.36
N VAL A 98 9.25 3.71 0.06
CA VAL A 98 8.46 3.07 -1.00
C VAL A 98 9.34 2.06 -1.73
N TYR A 99 8.95 0.79 -1.67
CA TYR A 99 9.54 -0.26 -2.49
C TYR A 99 8.72 -0.44 -3.76
N LYS A 100 9.42 -0.58 -4.87
CA LYS A 100 8.84 -0.84 -6.18
C LYS A 100 9.38 -2.16 -6.71
N THR A 101 8.59 -2.81 -7.53
CA THR A 101 9.09 -3.90 -8.36
C THR A 101 10.18 -3.34 -9.29
N PRO A 102 11.37 -3.99 -9.35
CA PRO A 102 12.43 -3.58 -10.26
C PRO A 102 11.94 -3.55 -11.71
N GLU A 103 12.60 -2.74 -12.54
CA GLU A 103 12.39 -2.84 -13.98
C GLU A 103 13.03 -4.13 -14.52
N PRO A 104 12.48 -4.76 -15.58
CA PRO A 104 13.07 -5.99 -16.15
C PRO A 104 14.53 -5.87 -16.61
N SER A 105 15.00 -4.64 -16.84
CA SER A 105 16.39 -4.32 -17.20
C SER A 105 17.29 -4.10 -15.98
N GLU A 106 16.73 -3.99 -14.78
CA GLU A 106 17.43 -3.70 -13.54
C GLU A 106 17.93 -5.00 -12.89
N LYS A 107 19.25 -5.21 -12.91
CA LYS A 107 19.85 -6.36 -12.23
C LYS A 107 19.98 -6.08 -10.73
N VAL A 108 19.01 -6.55 -9.95
CA VAL A 108 19.06 -6.49 -8.49
C VAL A 108 19.73 -7.76 -7.93
N PRO A 109 20.88 -7.66 -7.22
CA PRO A 109 21.54 -8.81 -6.64
C PRO A 109 20.64 -9.52 -5.61
N GLY A 110 20.39 -10.81 -5.83
CA GLY A 110 19.60 -11.64 -4.90
C GLY A 110 18.08 -11.51 -5.02
N ALA A 111 17.56 -10.77 -6.00
CA ALA A 111 16.13 -10.77 -6.28
C ALA A 111 15.69 -12.13 -6.86
N ALA A 112 14.51 -12.62 -6.43
CA ALA A 112 13.82 -13.67 -7.17
C ALA A 112 13.60 -13.16 -8.61
N GLY A 113 13.87 -14.00 -9.62
CA GLY A 113 13.79 -13.58 -11.02
C GLY A 113 12.43 -12.98 -11.35
N ASP A 114 12.41 -12.04 -12.31
CA ASP A 114 11.19 -11.35 -12.67
C ASP A 114 10.08 -12.33 -13.07
N VAL A 115 8.89 -12.00 -12.57
CA VAL A 115 7.65 -12.62 -12.98
C VAL A 115 7.51 -12.55 -14.50
N ALA A 116 7.20 -13.66 -15.15
CA ALA A 116 6.99 -13.65 -16.59
C ALA A 116 5.83 -12.70 -16.97
N GLN A 117 5.98 -11.99 -18.08
CA GLN A 117 4.99 -11.02 -18.53
C GLN A 117 3.62 -11.69 -18.73
N ASN A 118 2.57 -11.13 -18.13
CA ASN A 118 1.19 -11.67 -18.04
C ASN A 118 0.97 -12.81 -17.05
N SER A 119 1.88 -13.07 -16.12
CA SER A 119 1.59 -14.01 -15.04
C SER A 119 0.70 -13.33 -14.00
N TYR A 120 -0.49 -13.90 -13.78
CA TYR A 120 -1.48 -13.33 -12.88
C TYR A 120 -1.20 -13.60 -11.40
N LEU A 121 -0.14 -14.35 -11.09
CA LEU A 121 0.36 -14.60 -9.73
C LEU A 121 1.85 -14.96 -9.81
N GLY A 122 2.73 -13.97 -9.97
CA GLY A 122 4.18 -14.18 -9.91
C GLY A 122 4.79 -14.84 -11.14
#